data_AF-A0A955K8S7-F1
#
_entry.id   AF-A0A955K8S7-F1
#
_cell.length_a   1.000
_cell.length_b   1.000
_cell.length_c   1.000
_cell.angle_alpha   90.00
_cell.angle_beta   90.00
_cell.angle_gamma   90.00
#
_symmetry.space_group_name_H-M   'P 1'
#
loop_
_entity.id
_entity.type
_entity.pdbx_description
1 polymer ?
#
loop_
_entity_poly.entity_id
_entity_poly.type
_entity_poly.pdbx_seq_one_letter_code
_entity_poly.pdbx_strand_id
1 'polypeptide(L)'
;MKTEKNHQKNESFFQHAKHVEHDIEQKVVTVQKNVVHRFPFIFLGLSTFGGVAVFYGFEKIIDRTPFLADQPLAILLSGFLILVLTGALYRKLN
;
A
#
# COMPACT_ATOMS: atom_id res chain seq x y z
N MET A 1 -34.73 25.61 11.85
CA MET A 1 -33.50 26.21 12.43
C MET A 1 -32.63 25.19 13.20
N LYS A 2 -32.55 23.91 12.77
CA LYS A 2 -31.65 22.88 13.35
C LYS A 2 -30.77 22.17 12.31
N THR A 3 -31.11 22.31 11.02
CA THR A 3 -30.44 21.69 9.88
C THR A 3 -29.20 22.46 9.40
N GLU A 4 -29.17 23.79 9.49
CA GLU A 4 -27.99 24.60 9.10
C GLU A 4 -26.76 24.38 10.00
N LYS A 5 -26.95 24.18 11.32
CA LYS A 5 -25.82 24.01 12.26
C LYS A 5 -25.03 22.72 12.06
N ASN A 6 -25.63 21.69 11.44
CA ASN A 6 -24.94 20.42 11.18
C ASN A 6 -24.07 20.45 9.92
N HIS A 7 -24.43 21.24 8.90
CA HIS A 7 -23.60 21.41 7.70
C HIS A 7 -22.30 22.16 8.02
N GLN A 8 -22.38 23.24 8.79
CA GLN A 8 -21.21 24.05 9.14
C GLN A 8 -20.20 23.31 10.04
N LYS A 9 -20.68 22.40 10.89
CA LYS A 9 -19.82 21.51 11.70
C LYS A 9 -19.13 20.47 10.82
N ASN A 10 -19.83 19.87 9.86
CA ASN A 10 -19.20 18.86 8.99
C ASN A 10 -18.11 19.47 8.11
N GLU A 11 -18.33 20.65 7.54
CA GLU A 11 -17.32 21.31 6.71
C GLU A 11 -16.04 21.70 7.47
N SER A 12 -16.15 22.14 8.73
CA SER A 12 -14.95 22.46 9.53
C SER A 12 -14.15 21.20 9.94
N PHE A 13 -14.83 20.08 10.18
CA PHE A 13 -14.19 18.79 10.43
C PHE A 13 -13.53 18.23 9.15
N PHE A 14 -14.16 18.36 7.98
CA PHE A 14 -13.56 17.97 6.69
C PHE A 14 -12.35 18.84 6.32
N GLN A 15 -12.40 20.14 6.60
CA GLN A 15 -11.27 21.07 6.40
C GLN A 15 -10.10 20.73 7.34
N HIS A 16 -10.37 20.41 8.60
CA HIS A 16 -9.33 19.93 9.53
C HIS A 16 -8.75 18.58 9.10
N ALA A 17 -9.59 17.64 8.67
CA ALA A 17 -9.13 16.34 8.18
C ALA A 17 -8.23 16.49 6.94
N LYS A 18 -8.62 17.35 5.98
CA LYS A 18 -7.79 17.66 4.80
C LYS A 18 -6.47 18.33 5.15
N HIS A 19 -6.46 19.26 6.09
CA HIS A 19 -5.21 19.90 6.53
C HIS A 19 -4.26 18.90 7.20
N VAL A 20 -4.79 18.02 8.05
CA VAL A 20 -4.01 16.97 8.70
C VAL A 20 -3.49 15.96 7.67
N GLU A 21 -4.30 15.58 6.68
CA GLU A 21 -3.88 14.71 5.57
C GLU A 21 -2.73 15.35 4.78
N HIS A 22 -2.85 16.63 4.42
CA HIS A 22 -1.83 17.35 3.67
C HIS A 22 -0.52 17.53 4.44
N ASP A 23 -0.59 17.80 5.74
CA ASP A 23 0.59 17.93 6.61
C ASP A 23 1.29 16.58 6.82
N ILE A 24 0.53 15.48 6.90
CA ILE A 24 1.07 14.12 7.00
C ILE A 24 1.74 13.73 5.68
N GLU A 25 1.10 13.98 4.53
CA GLU A 25 1.67 13.72 3.21
C GLU A 25 2.99 14.48 3.04
N GLN A 26 3.03 15.78 3.37
CA GLN A 26 4.26 16.56 3.27
C GLN A 26 5.37 16.06 4.19
N LYS A 27 5.06 15.68 5.43
CA LYS A 27 6.05 15.13 6.37
C LYS A 27 6.59 13.79 5.89
N VAL A 28 5.73 12.89 5.39
CA VAL A 28 6.13 11.59 4.84
C VAL A 28 7.05 11.75 3.64
N VAL A 29 6.67 12.62 2.69
CA VAL A 29 7.47 12.88 1.48
C VAL A 29 8.81 13.50 1.84
N THR A 30 8.86 14.39 2.83
CA THR A 30 10.11 15.03 3.28
C THR A 30 11.05 14.03 3.94
N VAL A 31 10.54 13.17 4.83
CA VAL A 31 11.34 12.14 5.50
C VAL A 31 11.88 11.12 4.50
N GLN A 32 11.03 10.67 3.57
CA GLN A 32 11.43 9.73 2.53
C GLN A 32 12.55 10.31 1.65
N LYS A 33 12.40 11.54 1.17
CA LYS A 33 13.42 12.23 0.35
C LYS A 33 14.74 12.38 1.11
N ASN A 34 14.69 12.69 2.40
CA ASN A 34 15.90 12.87 3.21
C ASN A 34 16.66 11.55 3.41
N VAL A 35 15.95 10.42 3.61
CA VAL A 35 16.58 9.09 3.75
C VAL A 35 17.18 8.61 2.43
N VAL A 36 16.45 8.77 1.32
CA VAL A 36 16.93 8.36 -0.01
C VAL A 36 18.16 9.18 -0.42
N HIS A 37 18.18 10.48 -0.13
CA HIS A 37 19.31 11.35 -0.46
C HIS A 37 20.53 11.11 0.46
N ARG A 38 20.30 10.80 1.75
CA ARG A 38 21.38 10.55 2.72
C ARG A 38 22.00 9.16 2.59
N PHE A 39 21.23 8.16 2.19
CA PHE A 39 21.68 6.77 2.08
C PHE A 39 21.26 6.11 0.76
N PRO A 40 21.69 6.65 -0.41
CA PRO A 40 21.22 6.19 -1.71
C PRO A 40 21.57 4.72 -1.98
N PHE A 41 22.78 4.27 -1.60
CA PHE A 41 23.21 2.89 -1.81
C PHE A 41 22.47 1.89 -0.93
N ILE A 42 22.18 2.25 0.33
CA ILE A 42 21.42 1.38 1.23
C ILE A 42 19.98 1.29 0.74
N PHE A 43 19.37 2.41 0.34
CA PHE A 43 18.02 2.42 -0.19
C PHE A 43 17.92 1.59 -1.47
N LEU A 44 18.82 1.78 -2.44
CA LEU A 44 18.90 0.97 -3.65
C LEU A 44 19.11 -0.52 -3.32
N GLY A 45 20.09 -0.82 -2.48
CA GLY A 45 20.38 -2.19 -2.06
C GLY A 45 19.19 -2.84 -1.38
N LEU A 46 18.49 -2.13 -0.51
CA LEU A 46 17.30 -2.62 0.19
C LEU A 46 16.10 -2.80 -0.75
N SER A 47 15.89 -1.87 -1.69
CA SER A 47 14.83 -1.99 -2.70
C SER A 47 15.09 -3.17 -3.63
N THR A 48 16.32 -3.32 -4.13
CA THR A 48 16.71 -4.44 -4.98
C THR A 48 16.63 -5.75 -4.21
N PHE A 49 17.20 -5.82 -3.00
CA PHE A 49 17.13 -7.00 -2.15
C PHE A 49 15.70 -7.37 -1.81
N GLY A 50 14.87 -6.39 -1.42
CA GLY A 50 13.46 -6.60 -1.13
C GLY A 50 12.71 -7.15 -2.33
N GLY A 51 12.92 -6.56 -3.52
CA GLY A 51 12.35 -7.07 -4.76
C GLY A 51 12.76 -8.52 -5.05
N VAL A 52 14.07 -8.81 -5.01
CA VAL A 52 14.59 -10.17 -5.23
C VAL A 52 14.07 -11.15 -4.19
N ALA A 53 14.02 -10.76 -2.91
CA ALA A 53 13.53 -11.60 -1.83
C ALA A 53 12.04 -11.95 -2.01
N VAL A 54 11.23 -11.01 -2.49
CA VAL A 54 9.82 -11.27 -2.80
C VAL A 54 9.69 -12.24 -3.97
N PHE A 55 10.43 -12.02 -5.07
CA PHE A 55 10.41 -12.94 -6.22
C PHE A 55 10.84 -14.35 -5.83
N TYR A 56 11.97 -14.48 -5.13
CA TYR A 56 12.50 -15.77 -4.68
C TYR A 56 11.60 -16.45 -3.65
N GLY A 57 10.96 -15.65 -2.78
CA GLY A 57 9.95 -16.14 -1.86
C GLY A 57 8.76 -16.74 -2.59
N PHE A 58 8.25 -16.07 -3.62
CA PHE A 58 7.15 -16.59 -4.44
C PHE A 58 7.53 -17.88 -5.17
N GLU A 59 8.69 -17.94 -5.82
CA GLU A 59 9.19 -19.15 -6.48
C GLU A 59 9.19 -20.33 -5.49
N LYS A 60 9.74 -20.13 -4.30
CA LYS A 60 9.81 -21.17 -3.27
C LYS A 60 8.45 -21.57 -2.67
N ILE A 61 7.51 -20.63 -2.60
CA ILE A 61 6.13 -20.91 -2.15
C ILE A 61 5.39 -21.70 -3.21
N ILE A 62 5.55 -21.33 -4.49
CA ILE A 62 4.94 -22.02 -5.63
C ILE A 62 5.47 -23.45 -5.70
N ASP A 63 6.79 -23.64 -5.64
CA ASP A 63 7.42 -24.97 -5.74
C ASP A 63 7.05 -25.90 -4.59
N ARG A 64 6.85 -25.36 -3.37
CA ARG A 64 6.44 -26.16 -2.21
C ARG A 64 4.97 -26.52 -2.22
N THR A 65 4.16 -25.83 -3.01
CA THR A 65 2.72 -26.04 -3.04
C THR A 65 2.37 -26.80 -4.32
N PRO A 66 2.19 -28.13 -4.28
CA PRO A 66 2.02 -28.94 -5.49
C PRO A 66 0.86 -28.45 -6.37
N PHE A 67 -0.20 -27.91 -5.76
CA PHE A 67 -1.33 -27.32 -6.48
C PHE A 67 -0.96 -26.10 -7.34
N LEU A 68 0.00 -25.27 -6.91
CA LEU A 68 0.50 -24.14 -7.70
C LEU A 68 1.60 -24.56 -8.69
N ALA A 69 2.43 -25.53 -8.33
CA ALA A 69 3.51 -26.03 -9.19
C ALA A 69 3.00 -26.79 -10.42
N ASP A 70 1.97 -27.62 -10.26
CA ASP A 70 1.49 -28.51 -11.33
C ASP A 70 0.52 -27.81 -12.30
N GLN A 71 -0.06 -26.66 -11.91
CA GLN A 71 -1.08 -25.95 -12.69
C GLN A 71 -0.79 -24.45 -12.78
N PRO A 72 -0.25 -23.96 -13.92
CA PRO A 72 0.06 -22.54 -14.12
C PRO A 72 -1.17 -21.62 -13.94
N LEU A 73 -2.36 -22.12 -14.26
CA LEU A 73 -3.62 -21.39 -14.06
C LEU A 73 -3.94 -21.15 -12.58
N ALA A 74 -3.54 -22.05 -11.68
CA ALA A 74 -3.73 -21.88 -10.25
C ALA A 74 -2.91 -20.69 -9.70
N ILE A 75 -1.71 -20.47 -10.23
CA ILE A 75 -0.88 -19.29 -9.91
C ILE A 75 -1.62 -18.02 -10.34
N LEU A 76 -2.13 -17.98 -11.57
CA LEU A 76 -2.86 -16.82 -12.10
C LEU A 76 -4.09 -16.49 -11.24
N LEU A 77 -4.90 -17.50 -10.91
CA LEU A 77 -6.09 -17.34 -10.08
C LEU A 77 -5.74 -16.88 -8.66
N SER A 78 -4.66 -17.38 -8.08
CA SER A 78 -4.20 -16.94 -6.76
C SER A 78 -3.79 -15.46 -6.77
N GLY A 79 -3.09 -15.01 -7.81
CA GLY A 79 -2.72 -13.61 -7.97
C GLY A 79 -3.94 -12.71 -8.14
N PHE A 80 -4.91 -13.15 -8.95
CA PHE A 80 -6.18 -12.43 -9.13
C PHE A 80 -6.98 -12.35 -7.84
N LEU A 81 -7.06 -13.45 -7.09
CA LEU A 81 -7.72 -13.50 -5.78
C LEU A 81 -7.11 -12.49 -4.81
N ILE A 82 -5.77 -12.45 -4.71
CA ILE A 82 -5.04 -11.49 -3.88
C ILE A 82 -5.37 -10.06 -4.34
N LEU A 83 -5.34 -9.79 -5.64
CA LEU A 83 -5.61 -8.45 -6.17
C LEU A 83 -7.04 -7.98 -5.85
N VAL A 84 -8.03 -8.86 -6.01
CA VAL A 84 -9.43 -8.58 -5.65
C VAL A 84 -9.56 -8.34 -4.16
N LEU A 85 -8.93 -9.16 -3.32
CA LEU A 85 -8.96 -9.01 -1.86
C LEU A 85 -8.29 -7.70 -1.43
N THR A 86 -7.12 -7.38 -1.95
CA THR A 86 -6.41 -6.13 -1.65
C THR A 86 -7.19 -4.92 -2.16
N GLY A 87 -7.73 -4.97 -3.38
CA GLY A 87 -8.57 -3.90 -3.92
C GLY A 87 -9.85 -3.69 -3.12
N ALA A 88 -10.49 -4.78 -2.70
CA ALA A 88 -11.66 -4.74 -1.81
C ALA A 88 -11.32 -4.18 -0.42
N LEU A 89 -10.14 -4.53 0.11
CA LEU A 89 -9.65 -4.02 1.39
C LEU A 89 -9.36 -2.52 1.32
N TYR A 90 -8.74 -2.05 0.23
CA TYR A 90 -8.53 -0.62 -0.03
C TYR A 90 -9.86 0.14 -0.13
N ARG A 91 -10.84 -0.42 -0.83
CA ARG A 91 -12.19 0.14 -0.93
C ARG A 91 -12.92 0.23 0.42
N LYS A 92 -12.53 -0.57 1.42
CA LYS A 92 -13.12 -0.52 2.77
C LYS A 92 -12.45 0.54 3.65
N LEU A 93 -11.23 0.95 3.30
CA LEU A 93 -10.45 1.93 4.06
C LEU A 93 -10.67 3.37 3.58
N ASN A 94 -11.28 3.55 2.40
CA ASN A 94 -11.73 4.81 1.83
C ASN A 94 -13.26 4.86 1.78
#